data_AF-A0A662HKB3-F1
#
_entry.id   AF-A0A662HKB3-F1
#
_cell.length_a   1.000
_cell.length_b   1.000
_cell.length_c   1.000
_cell.angle_alpha   90.00
_cell.angle_beta   90.00
_cell.angle_gamma   90.00
#
_symmetry.space_group_name_H-M   'P 1'
#
loop_
_entity.id
_entity.type
_entity.pdbx_description
1 polymer ?
#
loop_
_entity_poly.entity_id
_entity_poly.type
_entity_poly.pdbx_seq_one_letter_code
_entity_poly.pdbx_strand_id
1 'polypeptide(L)'
;MLVLEGRKLLNNKINIEKIAVLGLDGLSWDFLQTLIDYGVFTEVKYILTKSFKSILHAYLPSSFPSWSSILTGVNPGKHGIFSFDYLDKQTLTQRLYTTLDLEHPRIHEMLAMNKVPCIMLNPIPAYPMIPIRNVKMISHMFFTPKTTYYPESMKKYASMLGEPPKPLIEGKIALLDMLYNLVERYSSVIDELMDKEWKVFWLT
;
A
#
# COMPACT_ATOMS: atom_id res chain seq x y z
N MET A 1 8.37 -23.54 -34.36
CA MET A 1 7.32 -24.30 -33.68
C MET A 1 7.49 -24.12 -32.17
N LEU A 2 7.09 -22.96 -31.62
CA LEU A 2 7.11 -22.66 -30.16
C LEU A 2 6.28 -21.39 -29.81
N VAL A 3 5.37 -20.97 -30.70
CA VAL A 3 4.55 -19.74 -30.53
C VAL A 3 3.08 -20.09 -30.22
N LEU A 4 2.71 -21.37 -30.24
CA LEU A 4 1.32 -21.82 -30.09
C LEU A 4 0.97 -22.34 -28.68
N GLU A 5 1.93 -22.61 -27.80
CA GLU A 5 1.66 -23.10 -26.44
C GLU A 5 1.36 -21.98 -25.43
N GLY A 6 1.88 -20.77 -25.62
CA GLY A 6 1.62 -19.63 -24.72
C GLY A 6 0.18 -19.12 -24.72
N ARG A 7 -0.61 -19.37 -25.78
CA ARG A 7 -2.01 -18.94 -25.86
C ARG A 7 -2.99 -19.87 -25.14
N LYS A 8 -2.64 -21.15 -24.92
CA LYS A 8 -3.54 -22.10 -24.26
C LYS A 8 -3.59 -21.94 -22.74
N LEU A 9 -2.55 -21.39 -22.11
CA LEU A 9 -2.51 -21.13 -20.66
C LEU A 9 -3.30 -19.88 -20.24
N LEU A 10 -3.61 -18.97 -21.17
CA LEU A 10 -4.31 -17.70 -20.89
C LEU A 10 -5.84 -17.83 -20.88
N ASN A 11 -6.40 -18.99 -21.26
CA ASN A 11 -7.86 -19.20 -21.35
C ASN A 11 -8.49 -19.91 -20.15
N ASN A 12 -7.69 -20.42 -19.21
CA ASN A 12 -8.24 -20.74 -17.90
C ASN A 12 -8.35 -19.43 -17.13
N LYS A 13 -9.58 -18.97 -16.86
CA LYS A 13 -9.82 -17.95 -15.85
C LYS A 13 -9.08 -18.40 -14.58
N ILE A 14 -7.95 -17.78 -14.28
CA ILE A 14 -7.25 -18.02 -13.01
C ILE A 14 -8.27 -17.62 -11.93
N ASN A 15 -8.84 -18.60 -11.23
CA ASN A 15 -9.72 -18.34 -10.11
C ASN A 15 -8.83 -17.94 -8.94
N ILE A 16 -8.47 -16.66 -8.89
CA ILE A 16 -7.69 -16.09 -7.79
C ILE A 16 -8.58 -16.12 -6.55
N GLU A 17 -8.13 -16.79 -5.50
CA GLU A 17 -8.74 -16.69 -4.16
C GLU A 17 -8.69 -15.24 -3.66
N LYS A 18 -9.55 -14.87 -2.72
CA LYS A 18 -9.49 -13.53 -2.14
C LYS A 18 -8.19 -13.38 -1.33
N ILE A 19 -7.38 -12.38 -1.66
CA ILE A 19 -6.13 -12.06 -0.96
C ILE A 19 -6.27 -10.69 -0.31
N ALA A 20 -6.01 -10.62 1.00
CA ALA A 20 -5.88 -9.36 1.72
C ALA A 20 -4.42 -9.17 2.16
N VAL A 21 -3.88 -7.98 1.96
CA VAL A 21 -2.52 -7.59 2.35
C VAL A 21 -2.60 -6.38 3.25
N LEU A 22 -2.04 -6.52 4.45
CA LEU A 22 -1.90 -5.45 5.43
C LEU A 22 -0.41 -5.16 5.62
N GLY A 23 -0.01 -3.95 5.26
CA GLY A 23 1.29 -3.38 5.54
C GLY A 23 1.31 -2.73 6.92
N LEU A 24 2.31 -3.07 7.73
CA LEU A 24 2.54 -2.45 9.04
C LEU A 24 3.95 -1.87 9.04
N ASP A 25 4.07 -0.58 8.70
CA ASP A 25 5.36 0.11 8.62
C ASP A 25 6.06 0.12 10.00
N GLY A 26 7.36 -0.17 10.00
CA GLY A 26 8.19 -0.21 11.21
C GLY A 26 7.94 -1.38 12.17
N LEU A 27 7.02 -2.31 11.88
CA LEU A 27 6.73 -3.45 12.77
C LEU A 27 7.73 -4.60 12.55
N SER A 28 8.79 -4.65 13.36
CA SER A 28 9.71 -5.80 13.38
C SER A 28 9.11 -7.02 14.09
N TRP A 29 9.67 -8.20 13.84
CA TRP A 29 9.29 -9.43 14.55
C TRP A 29 9.51 -9.34 16.06
N ASP A 30 10.61 -8.72 16.50
CA ASP A 30 10.92 -8.55 17.92
C ASP A 30 9.90 -7.63 18.61
N PHE A 31 9.51 -6.54 17.93
CA PHE A 31 8.50 -5.63 18.46
C PHE A 31 7.11 -6.28 18.48
N LEU A 32 6.74 -7.01 17.42
CA LEU A 32 5.51 -7.79 17.38
C LEU A 32 5.46 -8.85 18.50
N GLN A 33 6.56 -9.58 18.72
CA GLN A 33 6.63 -10.58 19.78
C GLN A 33 6.45 -9.94 21.16
N THR A 34 7.10 -8.79 21.39
CA THR A 34 6.93 -8.01 22.62
C THR A 34 5.45 -7.68 22.86
N LEU A 35 4.75 -7.16 21.85
CA LEU A 35 3.32 -6.82 21.95
C LEU A 35 2.43 -8.05 22.21
N ILE A 36 2.79 -9.20 21.67
CA ILE A 36 2.11 -10.48 21.92
C ILE A 36 2.31 -10.93 23.37
N ASP A 37 3.53 -10.81 23.90
CA ASP A 37 3.87 -11.25 25.26
C ASP A 37 3.20 -10.37 26.33
N TYR A 38 3.02 -9.08 26.04
CA TYR A 38 2.21 -8.17 26.87
C TYR A 38 0.69 -8.39 26.75
N GLY A 39 0.24 -9.31 25.88
CA GLY A 39 -1.18 -9.60 25.70
C GLY A 39 -1.96 -8.52 24.92
N VAL A 40 -1.27 -7.63 24.19
CA VAL A 40 -1.91 -6.57 23.40
C VAL A 40 -2.41 -7.11 22.05
N PHE A 41 -1.65 -8.01 21.43
CA PHE A 41 -1.92 -8.55 20.08
C PHE A 41 -2.45 -10.01 20.12
N THR A 42 -3.54 -10.24 20.84
CA THR A 42 -4.11 -11.59 21.06
C THR A 42 -4.60 -12.25 19.77
N GLU A 43 -5.32 -11.52 18.91
CA GLU A 43 -5.83 -12.06 17.64
C GLU A 43 -4.71 -12.35 16.65
N VAL A 44 -3.71 -11.46 16.58
CA VAL A 44 -2.52 -11.67 15.74
C VAL A 44 -1.74 -12.90 16.21
N LYS A 45 -1.61 -13.11 17.53
CA LYS A 45 -1.00 -14.33 18.09
C LYS A 45 -1.70 -15.58 17.56
N TYR A 46 -3.04 -15.61 17.58
CA TYR A 46 -3.81 -16.74 17.06
C TYR A 46 -3.56 -16.97 15.57
N ILE A 47 -3.64 -15.93 14.75
CA ILE A 47 -3.37 -16.00 13.30
C ILE A 47 -1.97 -16.57 13.04
N LEU A 48 -0.97 -16.10 13.78
CA LEU A 48 0.42 -16.56 13.64
C LEU A 48 0.63 -18.04 13.97
N THR A 49 -0.24 -18.68 14.77
CA THR A 49 -0.12 -20.13 15.05
C THR A 49 -0.45 -21.00 13.84
N LYS A 50 -1.22 -20.45 12.88
CA LYS A 50 -1.67 -21.14 11.67
C LYS A 50 -1.03 -20.59 10.39
N SER A 51 -0.03 -19.72 10.53
CA SER A 51 0.57 -18.99 9.41
C SER A 51 2.02 -19.41 9.16
N PHE A 52 2.45 -19.30 7.91
CA PHE A 52 3.87 -19.33 7.57
C PHE A 52 4.52 -18.01 7.99
N LYS A 53 5.73 -18.08 8.56
CA LYS A 53 6.47 -16.91 9.05
C LYS A 53 7.81 -16.83 8.34
N SER A 54 8.17 -15.63 7.90
CA SER A 54 9.45 -15.39 7.24
C SER A 54 9.94 -13.97 7.54
N ILE A 55 11.24 -13.77 7.43
CA ILE A 55 11.89 -12.47 7.52
C ILE A 55 12.14 -11.99 6.11
N LEU A 56 11.61 -10.81 5.78
CA LEU A 56 11.88 -10.15 4.51
C LEU A 56 13.14 -9.31 4.63
N HIS A 57 14.04 -9.43 3.64
CA HIS A 57 15.24 -8.61 3.57
C HIS A 57 14.97 -7.35 2.74
N ALA A 58 15.12 -6.19 3.35
CA ALA A 58 15.02 -4.89 2.69
C ALA A 58 16.42 -4.33 2.37
N TYR A 59 16.65 -3.91 1.13
CA TYR A 59 17.90 -3.29 0.68
C TYR A 59 17.58 -2.18 -0.32
N LEU A 60 17.86 -0.89 -0.09
CA LEU A 60 18.32 -0.17 1.11
C LEU A 60 17.23 -0.13 2.21
N PRO A 61 17.56 -0.14 3.51
CA PRO A 61 16.58 -0.19 4.60
C PRO A 61 15.93 1.18 4.84
N SER A 62 15.17 1.66 3.87
CA SER A 62 14.36 2.88 3.93
C SER A 62 12.93 2.55 3.52
N SER A 63 11.93 3.10 4.23
CA SER A 63 10.52 2.73 4.01
C SER A 63 10.08 3.02 2.57
N PHE A 64 10.45 4.16 1.98
CA PHE A 64 9.94 4.57 0.67
C PHE A 64 10.42 3.66 -0.48
N PRO A 65 11.73 3.33 -0.59
CA PRO A 65 12.19 2.30 -1.53
C PRO A 65 11.64 0.91 -1.22
N SER A 66 11.53 0.54 0.07
CA SER A 66 11.05 -0.79 0.47
C SER A 66 9.59 -1.01 0.05
N TRP A 67 8.71 -0.04 0.28
CA TRP A 67 7.33 -0.10 -0.18
C TRP A 67 7.22 -0.13 -1.70
N SER A 68 8.07 0.64 -2.39
CA SER A 68 8.16 0.59 -3.85
C SER A 68 8.58 -0.80 -4.35
N SER A 69 9.55 -1.44 -3.68
CA SER A 69 9.96 -2.82 -3.99
C SER A 69 8.85 -3.84 -3.72
N ILE A 70 8.15 -3.72 -2.58
CA ILE A 70 7.01 -4.59 -2.23
C ILE A 70 5.91 -4.49 -3.30
N LEU A 71 5.57 -3.27 -3.71
CA LEU A 71 4.48 -3.05 -4.66
C LEU A 71 4.85 -3.42 -6.10
N THR A 72 6.11 -3.27 -6.51
CA THR A 72 6.55 -3.55 -7.89
C THR A 72 7.12 -4.96 -8.08
N GLY A 73 7.51 -5.63 -6.99
CA GLY A 73 8.15 -6.95 -7.04
C GLY A 73 9.59 -6.92 -7.57
N VAL A 74 10.21 -5.75 -7.67
CA VAL A 74 11.59 -5.57 -8.14
C VAL A 74 12.40 -4.72 -7.14
N ASN A 75 13.72 -4.70 -7.26
CA ASN A 75 14.59 -3.92 -6.35
C ASN A 75 14.72 -2.43 -6.79
N PRO A 76 15.32 -1.55 -5.96
CA PRO A 76 15.47 -0.13 -6.28
C PRO A 76 16.16 0.18 -7.62
N GLY A 77 17.14 -0.63 -8.01
CA GLY A 77 17.82 -0.48 -9.31
C GLY A 77 16.93 -0.78 -10.52
N LYS A 78 15.74 -1.36 -10.31
CA LYS A 78 14.73 -1.57 -11.35
C LYS A 78 13.58 -0.58 -11.24
N HIS A 79 12.97 -0.39 -10.06
CA HIS A 79 11.81 0.50 -9.96
C HIS A 79 12.17 2.00 -9.90
N GLY A 80 13.44 2.36 -9.73
CA GLY A 80 13.92 3.75 -9.85
C GLY A 80 13.81 4.61 -8.58
N ILE A 81 13.35 4.05 -7.45
CA ILE A 81 13.10 4.80 -6.21
C ILE A 81 14.17 4.45 -5.17
N PHE A 82 15.03 5.41 -4.82
CA PHE A 82 16.20 5.17 -3.97
C PHE A 82 16.14 5.79 -2.56
N SER A 83 15.28 6.79 -2.36
CA SER A 83 15.00 7.39 -1.05
C SER A 83 13.61 8.06 -1.08
N PHE A 84 13.31 8.93 -0.10
CA PHE A 84 12.12 9.78 -0.12
C PHE A 84 12.26 10.95 -1.12
N ASP A 85 13.49 11.41 -1.33
CA ASP A 85 13.83 12.63 -2.05
C ASP A 85 14.83 12.40 -3.19
N TYR A 86 14.61 13.09 -4.29
CA TYR A 86 15.50 13.11 -5.43
C TYR A 86 16.30 14.41 -5.44
N LEU A 87 17.62 14.30 -5.55
CA LEU A 87 18.54 15.42 -5.77
C LEU A 87 19.05 15.38 -7.22
N ASP A 88 18.68 16.39 -8.01
CA ASP A 88 19.30 16.63 -9.30
C ASP A 88 20.73 17.12 -9.09
N LYS A 89 21.72 16.36 -9.57
CA LYS A 89 23.14 16.69 -9.36
C LYS A 89 23.64 17.85 -10.23
N GLN A 90 22.93 18.19 -11.31
CA GLN A 90 23.30 19.27 -12.22
C GLN A 90 22.77 20.61 -11.72
N THR A 91 21.50 20.63 -11.30
CA THR A 91 20.83 21.85 -10.85
C THR A 91 20.88 22.04 -9.33
N LEU A 92 21.24 20.99 -8.58
CA LEU A 92 21.17 20.91 -7.12
C LEU A 92 19.77 21.13 -6.55
N THR A 93 18.74 20.89 -7.38
CA THR A 93 17.35 20.97 -6.92
C THR A 93 16.92 19.66 -6.26
N GLN A 94 16.30 19.78 -5.09
CA GLN A 94 15.73 18.66 -4.35
C GLN A 94 14.21 18.63 -4.50
N ARG A 95 13.64 17.44 -4.72
CA ARG A 95 12.20 17.20 -4.73
C ARG A 95 11.87 15.84 -4.12
N LEU A 96 10.61 15.54 -3.91
CA LEU A 96 10.20 14.19 -3.53
C LEU A 96 10.14 13.27 -4.76
N TYR A 97 10.42 11.98 -4.53
CA TYR A 97 10.05 10.95 -5.49
C TYR A 97 8.53 10.87 -5.59
N THR A 98 8.05 10.67 -6.82
CA THR A 98 6.63 10.63 -7.18
C THR A 98 6.33 9.36 -7.95
N THR A 99 5.05 9.10 -8.21
CA THR A 99 4.63 7.98 -9.06
C THR A 99 5.18 8.10 -10.48
N LEU A 100 5.54 9.31 -10.94
CA LEU A 100 6.14 9.52 -12.27
C LEU A 100 7.60 9.05 -12.36
N ASP A 101 8.25 8.81 -11.22
CA ASP A 101 9.62 8.30 -11.17
C ASP A 101 9.68 6.77 -11.13
N LEU A 102 8.53 6.09 -11.04
CA LEU A 102 8.49 4.63 -11.09
C LEU A 102 8.77 4.15 -12.51
N GLU A 103 9.75 3.25 -12.62
CA GLU A 103 10.09 2.62 -13.90
C GLU A 103 9.40 1.26 -14.12
N HIS A 104 8.63 0.79 -13.13
CA HIS A 104 7.94 -0.50 -13.15
C HIS A 104 6.51 -0.39 -12.58
N PRO A 105 5.54 -1.13 -13.14
CA PRO A 105 4.17 -1.11 -12.64
C PRO A 105 4.09 -1.77 -11.26
N ARG A 106 3.23 -1.20 -10.42
CA ARG A 106 2.87 -1.74 -9.11
C ARG A 106 1.82 -2.83 -9.25
N ILE A 107 1.63 -3.60 -8.18
CA ILE A 107 0.75 -4.77 -8.17
C ILE A 107 -0.69 -4.43 -8.56
N HIS A 108 -1.26 -3.34 -8.05
CA HIS A 108 -2.62 -2.92 -8.44
C HIS A 108 -2.69 -2.52 -9.92
N GLU A 109 -1.63 -1.97 -10.48
CA GLU A 109 -1.56 -1.59 -11.90
C GLU A 109 -1.48 -2.84 -12.78
N MET A 110 -0.65 -3.82 -12.38
CA MET A 110 -0.59 -5.13 -13.03
C MET A 110 -1.93 -5.87 -12.95
N LEU A 111 -2.60 -5.85 -11.80
CA LEU A 111 -3.93 -6.44 -11.62
C LEU A 111 -4.98 -5.74 -12.50
N ALA A 112 -4.93 -4.42 -12.59
CA ALA A 112 -5.80 -3.63 -13.45
C ALA A 112 -5.65 -4.02 -14.93
N MET A 113 -4.41 -4.14 -15.42
CA MET A 113 -4.08 -4.58 -16.79
C MET A 113 -4.63 -5.99 -17.07
N ASN A 114 -4.67 -6.85 -16.05
CA ASN A 114 -5.22 -8.21 -16.13
C ASN A 114 -6.72 -8.31 -15.78
N LYS A 115 -7.41 -7.17 -15.60
CA LYS A 115 -8.84 -7.10 -15.24
C LYS A 115 -9.19 -7.86 -13.95
N VAL A 116 -8.26 -7.90 -13.00
CA VAL A 116 -8.49 -8.48 -11.67
C VAL A 116 -8.94 -7.37 -10.72
N PRO A 117 -10.14 -7.45 -10.13
CA PRO A 117 -10.63 -6.42 -9.21
C PRO A 117 -9.71 -6.25 -8.00
N CYS A 118 -9.23 -5.02 -7.77
CA CYS A 118 -8.37 -4.68 -6.64
C CYS A 118 -8.86 -3.41 -5.93
N ILE A 119 -8.81 -3.43 -4.61
CA ILE A 119 -8.92 -2.25 -3.75
C ILE A 119 -7.53 -1.98 -3.18
N MET A 120 -6.97 -0.80 -3.46
CA MET A 120 -5.64 -0.38 -3.05
C MET A 120 -5.72 0.91 -2.22
N LEU A 121 -5.31 0.85 -0.96
CA LEU A 121 -5.26 1.98 -0.04
C LEU A 121 -3.79 2.35 0.22
N ASN A 122 -3.48 3.63 0.04
CA ASN A 122 -2.19 4.29 0.28
C ASN A 122 -1.00 3.76 -0.55
N PRO A 123 -1.13 3.53 -1.87
CA PRO A 123 -0.01 3.00 -2.65
C PRO A 123 1.20 3.95 -2.63
N ILE A 124 2.42 3.41 -2.58
CA ILE A 124 3.66 4.22 -2.47
C ILE A 124 4.52 4.04 -3.73
N PRO A 125 5.00 5.13 -4.37
CA PRO A 125 4.60 6.54 -4.19
C PRO A 125 3.14 6.77 -4.57
N ALA A 126 2.47 7.69 -3.86
CA ALA A 126 1.02 7.88 -3.95
C ALA A 126 0.57 8.98 -4.94
N TYR A 127 1.47 9.90 -5.27
CA TYR A 127 1.19 11.11 -6.03
C TYR A 127 2.10 11.22 -7.27
N PRO A 128 1.57 11.64 -8.44
CA PRO A 128 0.15 11.78 -8.73
C PRO A 128 -0.53 10.42 -8.82
N MET A 129 -1.81 10.36 -8.48
CA MET A 129 -2.60 9.13 -8.68
C MET A 129 -2.76 8.88 -10.18
N ILE A 130 -2.31 7.71 -10.64
CA ILE A 130 -2.46 7.26 -12.03
C ILE A 130 -3.78 6.47 -12.16
N PRO A 131 -4.81 6.98 -12.86
CA PRO A 131 -6.10 6.31 -12.98
C PRO A 131 -6.01 5.09 -13.90
N ILE A 132 -6.43 3.91 -13.43
CA ILE A 132 -6.44 2.68 -14.24
C ILE A 132 -7.75 1.91 -14.01
N ARG A 133 -8.47 1.60 -15.08
CA ARG A 133 -9.77 0.91 -15.04
C ARG A 133 -9.66 -0.42 -14.28
N ASN A 134 -10.77 -0.85 -13.67
CA ASN A 134 -10.92 -2.10 -12.90
C ASN A 134 -10.23 -2.13 -11.53
N VAL A 135 -9.68 -1.00 -11.08
CA VAL A 135 -9.11 -0.86 -9.72
C VAL A 135 -9.74 0.31 -8.99
N LYS A 136 -9.92 0.13 -7.70
CA LYS A 136 -10.36 1.13 -6.74
C LYS A 136 -9.16 1.54 -5.89
N MET A 137 -8.89 2.83 -5.80
CA MET A 137 -7.72 3.39 -5.14
C MET A 137 -8.12 4.54 -4.23
N ILE A 138 -7.47 4.63 -3.08
CA ILE A 138 -7.42 5.83 -2.27
C ILE A 138 -5.97 6.06 -1.88
N SER A 139 -5.49 7.28 -2.03
CA SER A 139 -4.24 7.72 -1.42
C SER A 139 -4.58 8.72 -0.33
N HIS A 140 -4.25 8.35 0.89
CA HIS A 140 -4.32 9.14 2.10
C HIS A 140 -2.99 8.94 2.86
N MET A 141 -2.74 9.66 3.96
CA MET A 141 -1.47 9.67 4.71
C MET A 141 -0.33 10.50 4.11
N PHE A 142 0.86 10.32 4.70
CA PHE A 142 2.11 11.01 4.39
C PHE A 142 2.41 11.06 2.89
N PHE A 143 3.01 12.16 2.45
CA PHE A 143 3.36 12.45 1.05
C PHE A 143 2.19 12.57 0.07
N THR A 144 0.95 12.58 0.57
CA THR A 144 -0.22 12.90 -0.23
C THR A 144 -0.75 14.28 0.16
N PRO A 145 -0.64 15.32 -0.71
CA PRO A 145 -1.04 16.69 -0.36
C PRO A 145 -2.52 16.86 0.00
N LYS A 146 -3.37 16.00 -0.54
CA LYS A 146 -4.82 15.93 -0.31
C LYS A 146 -5.26 14.48 -0.52
N THR A 147 -6.30 14.04 0.16
CA THR A 147 -6.84 12.70 -0.10
C THR A 147 -7.28 12.60 -1.57
N THR A 148 -6.76 11.62 -2.29
CA THR A 148 -7.11 11.37 -3.70
C THR A 148 -7.71 9.98 -3.84
N TYR A 149 -8.56 9.80 -4.85
CA TYR A 149 -9.29 8.56 -5.05
C TYR A 149 -9.59 8.31 -6.52
N TYR A 150 -9.83 7.05 -6.84
CA TYR A 150 -10.29 6.61 -8.15
C TYR A 150 -11.01 5.26 -8.02
N PRO A 151 -12.09 4.97 -8.76
CA PRO A 151 -12.90 5.90 -9.56
C PRO A 151 -13.83 6.72 -8.66
N GLU A 152 -14.79 7.47 -9.24
CA GLU A 152 -15.74 8.32 -8.50
C GLU A 152 -16.52 7.56 -7.41
N SER A 153 -16.73 6.25 -7.57
CA SER A 153 -17.34 5.40 -6.53
C SER A 153 -16.56 5.40 -5.22
N MET A 154 -15.28 5.79 -5.22
CA MET A 154 -14.43 5.85 -4.04
C MET A 154 -14.53 7.18 -3.28
N LYS A 155 -15.25 8.17 -3.82
CA LYS A 155 -15.40 9.49 -3.21
C LYS A 155 -15.95 9.44 -1.79
N LYS A 156 -16.98 8.60 -1.55
CA LYS A 156 -17.58 8.43 -0.22
C LYS A 156 -16.51 8.09 0.81
N TYR A 157 -15.69 7.09 0.52
CA TYR A 157 -14.65 6.59 1.42
C TYR A 157 -13.52 7.61 1.61
N ALA A 158 -13.12 8.30 0.55
CA ALA A 158 -12.16 9.41 0.65
C ALA A 158 -12.69 10.54 1.55
N SER A 159 -13.99 10.87 1.45
CA SER A 159 -14.63 11.86 2.33
C SER A 159 -14.72 11.38 3.79
N MET A 160 -14.93 10.09 4.04
CA MET A 160 -14.88 9.50 5.38
C MET A 160 -13.48 9.62 6.01
N LEU A 161 -12.42 9.45 5.21
CA LEU A 161 -11.05 9.66 5.67
C LEU A 161 -10.73 11.15 5.88
N GLY A 162 -11.37 12.07 5.14
CA GLY A 162 -11.12 13.51 5.27
C GLY A 162 -9.72 13.90 4.77
N GLU A 163 -9.14 14.94 5.37
CA GLU A 163 -7.78 15.41 5.01
C GLU A 163 -6.68 14.53 5.63
N PRO A 164 -5.55 14.32 4.93
CA PRO A 164 -4.41 13.60 5.48
C PRO A 164 -3.88 14.27 6.77
N PRO A 165 -3.38 13.49 7.72
CA PRO A 165 -2.79 14.03 8.95
C PRO A 165 -1.61 14.94 8.64
N LYS A 166 -1.54 16.09 9.32
CA LYS A 166 -0.42 17.02 9.19
C LYS A 166 0.58 16.74 10.32
N PRO A 167 1.90 16.70 10.04
CA PRO A 167 2.92 16.31 11.03
C PRO A 167 3.13 17.32 12.17
N LEU A 168 2.54 18.51 12.09
CA LEU A 168 2.67 19.56 13.10
C LEU A 168 1.50 19.45 14.09
N ILE A 169 1.68 18.67 15.15
CA ILE A 169 0.72 18.56 16.24
C ILE A 169 1.40 18.97 17.54
N GLU A 170 0.81 19.96 18.22
CA GLU A 170 1.29 20.48 19.49
C GLU A 170 0.94 19.51 20.63
N GLY A 171 1.87 18.59 20.94
CA GLY A 171 1.81 17.77 22.15
C GLY A 171 1.37 16.32 21.95
N LYS A 172 1.78 15.46 22.89
CA LYS A 172 1.59 14.00 22.82
C LYS A 172 0.12 13.57 22.87
N ILE A 173 -0.71 14.26 23.65
CA ILE A 173 -2.14 13.93 23.79
C ILE A 173 -2.88 14.22 22.49
N ALA A 174 -2.69 15.41 21.92
CA ALA A 174 -3.29 15.77 20.64
C ALA A 174 -2.85 14.83 19.51
N LEU A 175 -1.58 14.38 19.52
CA LEU A 175 -1.10 13.38 18.58
C LEU A 175 -1.83 12.04 18.77
N LEU A 176 -2.00 11.57 20.00
CA LEU A 176 -2.70 10.33 20.30
C LEU A 176 -4.17 10.39 19.86
N ASP A 177 -4.87 11.47 20.18
CA ASP A 177 -6.27 11.67 19.79
C ASP A 177 -6.41 11.69 18.26
N MET A 178 -5.48 12.35 17.56
CA MET A 178 -5.48 12.36 16.10
C MET A 178 -5.25 10.95 15.53
N LEU A 179 -4.27 10.20 16.05
CA LEU A 179 -3.99 8.83 15.62
C LEU A 179 -5.17 7.89 15.88
N TYR A 180 -5.81 8.01 17.05
CA TYR A 180 -7.00 7.22 17.38
C TYR A 180 -8.15 7.50 16.41
N ASN A 181 -8.48 8.77 16.19
CA ASN A 181 -9.53 9.18 15.22
C ASN A 181 -9.18 8.77 13.78
N LEU A 182 -7.90 8.71 13.43
CA LEU A 182 -7.44 8.22 12.13
C LEU A 182 -7.69 6.72 12.00
N VAL A 183 -7.34 5.93 13.01
CA VAL A 183 -7.61 4.47 13.02
C VAL A 183 -9.11 4.21 12.94
N GLU A 184 -9.96 4.88 13.72
CA GLU A 184 -11.42 4.72 13.69
C GLU A 184 -12.01 5.01 12.29
N ARG A 185 -11.54 6.07 11.62
CA ARG A 185 -11.95 6.38 10.24
C ARG A 185 -11.52 5.29 9.26
N TYR A 186 -10.30 4.78 9.39
CA TYR A 186 -9.81 3.68 8.56
C TYR A 186 -10.62 2.39 8.78
N SER A 187 -10.87 2.01 10.04
CA SER A 187 -11.69 0.84 10.38
C SER A 187 -13.06 0.93 9.72
N SER A 188 -13.74 2.08 9.86
CA SER A 188 -15.05 2.32 9.24
C SER A 188 -15.03 2.20 7.71
N VAL A 189 -13.97 2.72 7.08
CA VAL A 189 -13.80 2.63 5.61
C VAL A 189 -13.50 1.20 5.17
N ILE A 190 -12.65 0.48 5.91
CA ILE A 190 -12.27 -0.90 5.61
C ILE A 190 -13.51 -1.81 5.71
N ASP A 191 -14.29 -1.69 6.79
CA ASP A 191 -15.50 -2.50 7.00
C ASP A 191 -16.46 -2.36 5.80
N GLU A 192 -16.73 -1.13 5.36
CA GLU A 192 -17.60 -0.91 4.20
C GLU A 192 -16.99 -1.37 2.86
N LEU A 193 -15.66 -1.30 2.71
CA LEU A 193 -14.97 -1.71 1.48
C LEU A 193 -14.83 -3.22 1.37
N MET A 194 -14.74 -3.93 2.50
CA MET A 194 -14.63 -5.39 2.55
C MET A 194 -15.86 -6.10 1.96
N ASP A 195 -17.03 -5.46 2.06
CA ASP A 195 -18.30 -5.92 1.45
C ASP A 195 -18.42 -5.63 -0.05
N LYS A 196 -17.46 -4.89 -0.64
CA LYS A 196 -17.46 -4.61 -2.08
C LYS A 196 -16.83 -5.74 -2.87
N GLU A 197 -17.00 -5.68 -4.19
CA GLU A 197 -16.30 -6.58 -5.09
C GLU A 197 -14.79 -6.27 -5.11
N TRP A 198 -13.99 -7.27 -4.73
CA TRP A 198 -12.54 -7.31 -4.82
C TRP A 198 -12.04 -8.75 -4.88
N LYS A 199 -10.88 -8.95 -5.51
CA LYS A 199 -10.06 -10.16 -5.46
C LYS A 199 -8.78 -9.95 -4.67
N VAL A 200 -8.23 -8.74 -4.74
CA VAL A 200 -7.10 -8.30 -3.91
C VAL A 200 -7.47 -7.05 -3.13
N PHE A 201 -7.34 -7.09 -1.81
CA PHE A 201 -7.49 -5.94 -0.93
C PHE A 201 -6.11 -5.60 -0.36
N TRP A 202 -5.64 -4.37 -0.54
CA TRP A 202 -4.31 -3.95 -0.12
C TRP A 202 -4.39 -2.66 0.68
N LEU A 203 -3.85 -2.68 1.90
CA LEU A 203 -3.72 -1.53 2.77
C LEU A 203 -2.27 -1.42 3.23
N THR A 204 -1.65 -0.26 3.02
CA THR A 204 -0.34 0.10 3.58
C THR A 204 -0.43 1.28 4.52
#